data_AF-A0A2D5QEF4-F1
#
_entry.id   AF-A0A2D5QEF4-F1
#
_cell.length_a   1.000
_cell.length_b   1.000
_cell.length_c   1.000
_cell.angle_alpha   90.00
_cell.angle_beta   90.00
_cell.angle_gamma   90.00
#
_symmetry.space_group_name_H-M   'P 1'
#
loop_
_entity.id
_entity.type
_entity.pdbx_description
1 polymer ?
#
loop_
_entity_poly.entity_id
_entity_poly.type
_entity_poly.pdbx_seq_one_letter_code
_entity_poly.pdbx_strand_id
1 'polypeptide(L)'
;MYKDLAQKLKETESTPWDIAYQHLVDYRKEHTNTLVPQFYSTDDGFTLGFWLLKLRQDRANGLLTEDQISRLDELKFVWDPHEPHWEKGFAEIQKYREKHGDSLVPENYLTEGEHYELGDWARAQRLTEGNYPREKYQRLCTVDYVWDLREYDWKRAFAALEIYKGENGDCLVPSDYVTDEESVTGELALGQWVIKQRIDMVYSWLTEEKMLKLDSIGFDWTPESGEPLHLHLYRKND
;
A
#
# COMPACT_ATOMS: atom_id res chain seq x y z
N MET A 1 -18.36 -15.26 -17.33
CA MET A 1 -17.35 -15.74 -16.36
C MET A 1 -18.00 -16.46 -15.16
N TYR A 2 -19.05 -15.93 -14.53
CA TYR A 2 -19.74 -16.59 -13.39
C TYR A 2 -20.52 -17.89 -13.67
N LYS A 3 -20.91 -18.16 -14.92
CA LYS A 3 -21.73 -19.35 -15.27
C LYS A 3 -21.02 -20.70 -15.08
N ASP A 4 -19.70 -20.71 -15.01
CA ASP A 4 -18.88 -21.93 -14.94
C ASP A 4 -18.38 -22.23 -13.50
N LEU A 5 -18.41 -21.22 -12.62
CA LEU A 5 -17.89 -21.34 -11.24
C LEU A 5 -18.68 -22.37 -10.41
N ALA A 6 -20.01 -22.32 -10.47
CA ALA A 6 -20.86 -23.23 -9.71
C ALA A 6 -20.78 -24.67 -10.22
N GLN A 7 -20.59 -24.84 -11.54
CA GLN A 7 -20.41 -26.16 -12.14
C GLN A 7 -19.08 -26.77 -11.74
N LYS A 8 -17.98 -26.01 -11.86
CA LYS A 8 -16.64 -26.45 -11.46
C LYS A 8 -16.54 -26.76 -9.97
N LEU A 9 -17.14 -25.93 -9.11
CA LEU A 9 -17.23 -26.23 -7.67
C LEU A 9 -17.99 -27.54 -7.41
N LYS A 10 -19.08 -27.80 -8.13
CA LYS A 10 -19.84 -29.05 -8.01
C LYS A 10 -19.04 -30.28 -8.46
N GLU A 11 -18.19 -30.16 -9.48
CA GLU A 11 -17.28 -31.24 -9.90
C GLU A 11 -16.23 -31.57 -8.82
N THR A 12 -15.78 -30.56 -8.05
CA THR A 12 -14.90 -30.79 -6.90
C THR A 12 -15.59 -31.47 -5.72
N GLU A 13 -16.93 -31.38 -5.60
CA GLU A 13 -17.70 -32.05 -4.55
C GLU A 13 -17.88 -33.55 -4.80
N SER A 14 -17.97 -33.96 -6.07
CA SER A 14 -18.12 -35.38 -6.43
C SER A 14 -16.82 -36.17 -6.37
N THR A 15 -15.68 -35.49 -6.36
CA THR A 15 -14.36 -36.14 -6.36
C THR A 15 -13.99 -36.57 -4.94
N PRO A 16 -13.67 -37.86 -4.69
CA PRO A 16 -13.19 -38.33 -3.39
C PRO A 16 -11.97 -37.56 -2.91
N TRP A 17 -11.92 -37.26 -1.60
CA TRP A 17 -10.88 -36.41 -1.02
C TRP A 17 -9.46 -36.95 -1.28
N ASP A 18 -9.23 -38.27 -1.20
CA ASP A 18 -7.90 -38.84 -1.44
C ASP A 18 -7.42 -38.67 -2.89
N ILE A 19 -8.34 -38.67 -3.86
CA ILE A 19 -8.02 -38.43 -5.27
C ILE A 19 -7.64 -36.96 -5.46
N ALA A 20 -8.44 -36.04 -4.92
CA ALA A 20 -8.16 -34.61 -4.96
C ALA A 20 -6.84 -34.24 -4.24
N TYR A 21 -6.56 -34.87 -3.10
CA TYR A 21 -5.30 -34.72 -2.37
C TYR A 21 -4.12 -35.23 -3.19
N GLN A 22 -4.26 -36.36 -3.89
CA GLN A 22 -3.21 -36.91 -4.74
C GLN A 22 -2.82 -35.92 -5.87
N HIS A 23 -3.80 -35.23 -6.47
CA HIS A 23 -3.50 -34.17 -7.45
C HIS A 23 -2.67 -33.02 -6.87
N LEU A 24 -2.90 -32.64 -5.61
CA LEU A 24 -2.07 -31.64 -4.93
C LEU A 24 -0.65 -32.16 -4.64
N VAL A 25 -0.52 -33.44 -4.25
CA VAL A 25 0.78 -34.10 -4.05
C VAL A 25 1.58 -34.09 -5.36
N ASP A 26 0.95 -34.44 -6.47
CA ASP A 26 1.62 -34.50 -7.77
C ASP A 26 1.99 -33.10 -8.27
N TYR A 27 1.10 -32.11 -8.10
CA TYR A 27 1.42 -30.71 -8.36
C TYR A 27 2.68 -30.26 -7.60
N ARG A 28 2.81 -30.61 -6.31
CA ARG A 28 3.96 -30.26 -5.47
C ARG A 28 5.26 -31.00 -5.86
N LYS A 29 5.18 -32.15 -6.53
CA LYS A 29 6.39 -32.81 -7.06
C LYS A 29 6.95 -32.03 -8.24
N GLU A 30 6.07 -31.46 -9.06
CA GLU A 30 6.42 -30.69 -10.25
C GLU A 30 6.76 -29.23 -9.91
N HIS A 31 6.15 -28.68 -8.86
CA HIS A 31 6.28 -27.29 -8.44
C HIS A 31 6.85 -27.19 -7.03
N THR A 32 7.79 -26.27 -6.80
CA THR A 32 8.44 -26.10 -5.50
C THR A 32 7.50 -25.60 -4.38
N ASN A 33 6.29 -25.17 -4.72
CA ASN A 33 5.29 -24.64 -3.78
C ASN A 33 3.89 -25.22 -4.08
N THR A 34 2.92 -24.93 -3.20
CA THR A 34 1.51 -25.30 -3.39
C THR A 34 0.65 -24.10 -3.83
N LEU A 35 1.25 -23.10 -4.50
CA LEU A 35 0.56 -21.91 -5.01
C LEU A 35 -0.04 -22.22 -6.38
N VAL A 36 -1.08 -23.06 -6.37
CA VAL A 36 -1.79 -23.45 -7.58
C VAL A 36 -2.64 -22.26 -8.08
N PRO A 37 -2.55 -21.88 -9.36
CA PRO A 37 -3.43 -20.87 -9.96
C PRO A 37 -4.91 -21.24 -9.82
N GLN A 38 -5.79 -20.27 -9.57
CA GLN A 38 -7.22 -20.52 -9.35
C GLN A 38 -7.89 -21.32 -10.48
N PHE A 39 -7.50 -21.08 -11.72
CA PHE A 39 -8.06 -21.75 -12.91
C PHE A 39 -7.22 -22.95 -13.38
N TYR A 40 -6.28 -23.43 -12.57
CA TYR A 40 -5.47 -24.59 -12.92
C TYR A 40 -6.33 -25.86 -12.92
N SER A 41 -6.17 -26.65 -13.99
CA SER A 41 -6.71 -27.99 -14.13
C SER A 41 -5.56 -28.96 -14.37
N THR A 42 -5.65 -30.15 -13.79
CA THR A 42 -4.75 -31.27 -14.08
C THR A 42 -5.03 -31.87 -15.46
N ASP A 43 -4.12 -32.70 -15.95
CA ASP A 43 -4.21 -33.32 -17.28
C ASP A 43 -5.46 -34.20 -17.47
N ASP A 44 -6.01 -34.76 -16.39
CA ASP A 44 -7.25 -35.53 -16.38
C ASP A 44 -8.51 -34.65 -16.23
N GLY A 45 -8.35 -33.33 -16.26
CA GLY A 45 -9.43 -32.35 -16.24
C GLY A 45 -9.90 -31.92 -14.86
N PHE A 46 -9.30 -32.44 -13.77
CA PHE A 46 -9.68 -32.05 -12.41
C PHE A 46 -9.27 -30.61 -12.11
N THR A 47 -10.23 -29.82 -11.62
CA THR A 47 -10.07 -28.38 -11.38
C THR A 47 -9.42 -28.09 -10.02
N LEU A 48 -8.15 -28.46 -9.87
CA LEU A 48 -7.39 -28.36 -8.61
C LEU A 48 -7.42 -26.95 -7.99
N GLY A 49 -7.33 -25.89 -8.80
CA GLY A 49 -7.39 -24.51 -8.28
C GLY A 49 -8.71 -24.17 -7.58
N PHE A 50 -9.84 -24.68 -8.08
CA PHE A 50 -11.16 -24.52 -7.46
C PHE A 50 -11.32 -25.40 -6.21
N TRP A 51 -10.77 -26.61 -6.24
CA TRP A 51 -10.79 -27.49 -5.06
C TRP A 51 -10.04 -26.85 -3.88
N LEU A 52 -8.90 -26.20 -4.14
CA LEU A 52 -8.15 -25.49 -3.10
C LEU A 52 -8.86 -24.24 -2.59
N LEU A 53 -9.62 -23.53 -3.43
CA LEU A 53 -10.48 -22.43 -2.99
C LEU A 53 -11.53 -22.95 -1.99
N LYS A 54 -12.19 -24.06 -2.33
CA LYS A 54 -13.16 -24.72 -1.44
C LYS A 54 -12.50 -25.20 -0.15
N LEU A 55 -11.33 -25.83 -0.22
CA LEU A 55 -10.58 -26.33 0.93
C LEU A 55 -10.30 -25.23 1.98
N ARG A 56 -9.98 -24.02 1.52
CA ARG A 56 -9.79 -22.85 2.39
C ARG A 56 -11.11 -22.40 3.05
N GLN A 57 -12.22 -22.46 2.32
CA GLN A 57 -13.55 -22.17 2.85
C GLN A 57 -14.00 -23.23 3.88
N ASP A 58 -13.78 -24.50 3.57
CA ASP A 58 -14.10 -25.63 4.46
C ASP A 58 -13.31 -25.54 5.76
N ARG A 59 -12.04 -25.12 5.71
CA ARG A 59 -11.25 -24.83 6.92
C ARG A 59 -11.85 -23.69 7.74
N ALA A 60 -12.19 -22.57 7.11
CA ALA A 60 -12.78 -21.41 7.80
C ALA A 60 -14.11 -21.75 8.46
N ASN A 61 -14.87 -22.69 7.88
CA ASN A 61 -16.15 -23.18 8.40
C ASN A 61 -16.00 -24.35 9.38
N GLY A 62 -14.79 -24.83 9.67
CA GLY A 62 -14.56 -25.96 10.58
C GLY A 62 -15.05 -27.32 10.03
N LEU A 63 -15.14 -27.46 8.70
CA LEU A 63 -15.63 -28.67 8.03
C LEU A 63 -14.53 -29.70 7.73
N LEU A 64 -13.26 -29.32 7.87
CA LEU A 64 -12.13 -30.23 7.70
C LEU A 64 -11.84 -31.00 8.99
N THR A 65 -11.55 -32.29 8.83
CA THR A 65 -11.07 -33.13 9.93
C THR A 65 -9.61 -32.82 10.28
N GLU A 66 -9.20 -33.14 11.51
CA GLU A 66 -7.80 -32.95 11.95
C GLU A 66 -6.81 -33.72 11.08
N ASP A 67 -7.16 -34.93 10.64
CA ASP A 67 -6.34 -35.75 9.73
C ASP A 67 -6.11 -35.03 8.39
N GLN A 68 -7.16 -34.46 7.80
CA GLN A 68 -7.05 -33.71 6.54
C GLN A 68 -6.17 -32.47 6.70
N ILE A 69 -6.29 -31.75 7.81
CA ILE A 69 -5.45 -30.59 8.11
C ILE A 69 -3.99 -31.03 8.26
N SER A 70 -3.72 -32.08 9.04
CA SER A 70 -2.37 -32.62 9.23
C SER A 70 -1.71 -33.03 7.92
N ARG A 71 -2.43 -33.73 7.04
CA ARG A 71 -1.93 -34.16 5.72
C ARG A 71 -1.61 -32.97 4.81
N LEU A 72 -2.34 -31.86 4.92
CA LEU A 72 -2.08 -30.62 4.17
C LEU A 72 -0.91 -29.84 4.76
N ASP A 73 -0.77 -29.81 6.08
CA ASP A 73 0.34 -29.15 6.76
C ASP A 73 1.67 -29.88 6.50
N GLU A 74 1.68 -31.21 6.45
CA GLU A 74 2.82 -32.02 5.96
C GLU A 74 3.18 -31.68 4.50
N LEU A 75 2.16 -31.36 3.69
CA LEU A 75 2.36 -30.85 2.34
C LEU A 75 2.86 -29.40 2.28
N LYS A 76 3.07 -28.74 3.42
CA LYS A 76 3.32 -27.30 3.54
C LYS A 76 2.33 -26.49 2.70
N PHE A 77 1.06 -26.91 2.76
CA PHE A 77 0.00 -26.27 2.00
C PHE A 77 -0.17 -24.81 2.43
N VAL A 78 -0.12 -23.91 1.46
CA VAL A 78 -0.31 -22.47 1.68
C VAL A 78 -1.80 -22.16 1.82
N TRP A 79 -2.22 -22.01 3.07
CA TRP A 79 -3.59 -21.69 3.43
C TRP A 79 -4.01 -20.28 3.02
N ASP A 80 -3.13 -19.29 3.18
CA ASP A 80 -3.33 -17.94 2.64
C ASP A 80 -2.40 -17.70 1.45
N PRO A 81 -2.91 -17.76 0.20
CA PRO A 81 -2.09 -17.55 -1.00
C PRO A 81 -1.55 -16.12 -1.12
N HIS A 82 -2.10 -15.15 -0.38
CA HIS A 82 -1.60 -13.78 -0.36
C HIS A 82 -0.39 -13.62 0.57
N GLU A 83 -0.19 -14.53 1.53
CA GLU A 83 0.89 -14.42 2.51
C GLU A 83 2.29 -14.44 1.87
N PRO A 84 2.64 -15.39 0.99
CA PRO A 84 3.98 -15.41 0.38
C PRO A 84 4.26 -14.17 -0.48
N HIS A 85 3.22 -13.62 -1.14
CA HIS A 85 3.35 -12.39 -1.89
C HIS A 85 3.60 -11.19 -0.97
N TRP A 86 2.89 -11.14 0.17
CA TRP A 86 3.10 -10.11 1.17
C TRP A 86 4.51 -10.19 1.80
N GLU A 87 4.97 -11.40 2.15
CA GLU A 87 6.32 -11.63 2.68
C GLU A 87 7.42 -11.20 1.71
N LYS A 88 7.25 -11.53 0.42
CA LYS A 88 8.19 -11.09 -0.62
C LYS A 88 8.24 -9.57 -0.71
N GLY A 89 7.10 -8.89 -0.79
CA GLY A 89 7.06 -7.44 -0.82
C GLY A 89 7.64 -6.79 0.44
N PHE A 90 7.44 -7.40 1.61
CA PHE A 90 8.05 -6.93 2.85
C PHE A 90 9.58 -7.05 2.83
N ALA A 91 10.12 -8.17 2.36
CA ALA A 91 11.57 -8.33 2.22
C ALA A 91 12.16 -7.32 1.22
N GLU A 92 11.46 -7.05 0.12
CA GLU A 92 11.92 -6.11 -0.91
C GLU A 92 11.82 -4.65 -0.45
N ILE A 93 10.80 -4.26 0.33
CA ILE A 93 10.75 -2.89 0.88
C ILE A 93 11.82 -2.65 1.96
N GLN A 94 12.23 -3.69 2.70
CA GLN A 94 13.37 -3.58 3.61
C GLN A 94 14.65 -3.23 2.84
N LYS A 95 14.94 -3.96 1.75
CA LYS A 95 16.08 -3.68 0.87
C LYS A 95 15.99 -2.30 0.23
N TYR A 96 14.79 -1.92 -0.23
CA TYR A 96 14.55 -0.59 -0.79
C TYR A 96 14.93 0.50 0.21
N ARG A 97 14.46 0.39 1.46
CA ARG A 97 14.78 1.35 2.51
C ARG A 97 16.26 1.37 2.87
N GLU A 98 16.92 0.23 2.92
CA GLU A 98 18.38 0.18 3.15
C GLU A 98 19.16 0.92 2.05
N LYS A 99 18.67 0.87 0.81
CA LYS A 99 19.30 1.51 -0.35
C LYS A 99 18.96 2.99 -0.48
N HIS A 100 17.71 3.38 -0.25
CA HIS A 100 17.18 4.71 -0.53
C HIS A 100 17.00 5.58 0.72
N GLY A 101 16.99 4.99 1.91
CA GLY A 101 16.81 5.68 3.19
C GLY A 101 15.34 5.88 3.59
N ASP A 102 14.39 5.59 2.71
CA ASP A 102 12.95 5.80 2.93
C ASP A 102 12.10 4.62 2.41
N SER A 103 10.78 4.71 2.61
CA SER A 103 9.80 3.73 2.09
C SER A 103 8.96 4.29 0.92
N LEU A 104 9.43 5.36 0.26
CA LEU A 104 8.73 6.08 -0.79
C LEU A 104 8.96 5.42 -2.15
N VAL A 105 8.53 4.16 -2.25
CA VAL A 105 8.68 3.38 -3.47
C VAL A 105 7.85 4.00 -4.62
N PRO A 106 8.46 4.34 -5.78
CA PRO A 106 7.73 4.79 -6.95
C PRO A 106 6.72 3.74 -7.43
N GLU A 107 5.57 4.18 -7.95
CA GLU A 107 4.48 3.26 -8.34
C GLU A 107 4.91 2.22 -9.39
N ASN A 108 5.74 2.62 -10.36
CA ASN A 108 6.26 1.72 -11.39
C ASN A 108 7.61 1.08 -11.03
N TYR A 109 8.00 1.10 -9.75
CA TYR A 109 9.29 0.55 -9.34
C TYR A 109 9.31 -0.97 -9.44
N LEU A 110 10.30 -1.47 -10.17
CA LEU A 110 10.64 -2.88 -10.27
C LEU A 110 11.93 -3.13 -9.50
N THR A 111 11.94 -4.17 -8.66
CA THR A 111 13.16 -4.63 -8.00
C THR A 111 14.20 -5.08 -9.01
N GLU A 112 15.47 -4.90 -8.65
CA GLU A 112 16.58 -5.39 -9.46
C GLU A 112 16.57 -6.92 -9.51
N GLY A 113 16.65 -7.49 -10.71
CA GLY A 113 16.66 -8.94 -10.92
C GLY A 113 15.29 -9.50 -11.29
N GLU A 114 14.53 -10.00 -10.32
CA GLU A 114 13.29 -10.75 -10.56
C GLU A 114 12.12 -9.90 -11.10
N HIS A 115 12.34 -8.61 -11.34
CA HIS A 115 11.32 -7.66 -11.82
C HIS A 115 10.04 -7.68 -10.98
N TYR A 116 10.18 -7.82 -9.66
CA TYR A 116 9.04 -7.75 -8.75
C TYR A 116 8.50 -6.31 -8.67
N GLU A 117 7.20 -6.15 -8.90
CA GLU A 117 6.44 -4.89 -8.88
C GLU A 117 6.24 -4.37 -7.45
N LEU A 118 7.33 -3.93 -6.82
CA LEU A 118 7.31 -3.42 -5.44
C LEU A 118 6.48 -2.13 -5.32
N GLY A 119 6.47 -1.30 -6.36
CA GLY A 119 5.67 -0.07 -6.39
C GLY A 119 4.16 -0.35 -6.25
N ASP A 120 3.66 -1.32 -7.03
CA ASP A 120 2.27 -1.78 -6.94
C ASP A 120 1.98 -2.45 -5.60
N TRP A 121 2.92 -3.28 -5.11
CA TRP A 121 2.78 -3.89 -3.79
C TRP A 121 2.64 -2.85 -2.68
N ALA A 122 3.48 -1.81 -2.68
CA ALA A 122 3.42 -0.73 -1.70
C ALA A 122 2.09 0.04 -1.84
N ARG A 123 1.72 0.41 -3.07
CA ARG A 123 0.42 1.06 -3.34
C ARG A 123 -0.74 0.24 -2.80
N ALA A 124 -0.75 -1.09 -2.99
CA ALA A 124 -1.79 -1.97 -2.48
C ALA A 124 -1.89 -1.93 -0.94
N GLN A 125 -0.78 -1.79 -0.22
CA GLN A 125 -0.82 -1.64 1.25
C GLN A 125 -1.56 -0.36 1.66
N ARG A 126 -1.37 0.76 0.93
CA ARG A 126 -2.03 2.04 1.22
C ARG A 126 -3.52 2.03 0.90
N LEU A 127 -3.93 1.25 -0.10
CA LEU A 127 -5.32 1.09 -0.51
C LEU A 127 -6.11 0.10 0.37
N THR A 128 -5.47 -0.50 1.37
CA THR A 128 -6.18 -1.39 2.28
C THR A 128 -7.04 -0.56 3.23
N GLU A 129 -8.31 -0.38 2.88
CA GLU A 129 -9.28 0.37 3.67
C GLU A 129 -9.74 -0.44 4.90
N GLY A 130 -9.30 -0.02 6.09
CA GLY A 130 -9.74 -0.59 7.37
C GLY A 130 -9.24 -2.01 7.65
N ASN A 131 -9.21 -2.36 8.94
CA ASN A 131 -8.81 -3.67 9.49
C ASN A 131 -7.54 -4.30 8.87
N TYR A 132 -6.49 -3.50 8.68
CA TYR A 132 -5.18 -4.01 8.28
C TYR A 132 -4.67 -4.99 9.34
N PRO A 133 -4.17 -6.20 8.99
CA PRO A 133 -3.71 -7.17 9.97
C PRO A 133 -2.65 -6.57 10.89
N ARG A 134 -2.90 -6.63 12.21
CA ARG A 134 -2.05 -5.96 13.23
C ARG A 134 -0.58 -6.34 13.11
N GLU A 135 -0.29 -7.61 12.88
CA GLU A 135 1.07 -8.12 12.72
C GLU A 135 1.78 -7.49 11.51
N LYS A 136 1.10 -7.47 10.36
CA LYS A 136 1.61 -6.84 9.13
C LYS A 136 1.83 -5.33 9.32
N TYR A 137 0.92 -4.67 10.03
CA TYR A 137 1.06 -3.24 10.38
C TYR A 137 2.31 -3.01 11.23
N GLN A 138 2.51 -3.79 12.29
CA GLN A 138 3.67 -3.68 13.17
C GLN A 138 4.98 -3.89 12.41
N ARG A 139 5.00 -4.83 11.45
CA ARG A 139 6.16 -5.05 10.59
C ARG A 139 6.43 -3.86 9.67
N LEU A 140 5.41 -3.30 9.04
CA LEU A 140 5.56 -2.09 8.21
C LEU A 140 6.01 -0.87 9.04
N CYS A 141 5.66 -0.76 10.32
CA CYS A 141 6.22 0.26 11.20
C CYS A 141 7.74 0.14 11.35
N THR A 142 8.33 -1.06 11.27
CA THR A 142 9.80 -1.22 11.39
C THR A 142 10.58 -0.62 10.22
N VAL A 143 9.91 -0.39 9.09
CA VAL A 143 10.48 0.24 7.89
C VAL A 143 9.99 1.69 7.72
N ASP A 144 9.45 2.31 8.78
CA ASP A 144 8.87 3.65 8.75
C ASP A 144 7.90 3.86 7.56
N TYR A 145 7.06 2.86 7.32
CA TYR A 145 6.22 2.83 6.12
C TYR A 145 5.29 4.06 6.03
N VAL A 146 5.41 4.81 4.93
CA VAL A 146 4.58 5.99 4.65
C VAL A 146 3.24 5.57 4.07
N TRP A 147 2.20 5.64 4.92
CA TRP A 147 0.82 5.31 4.57
C TRP A 147 0.13 6.40 3.75
N ASP A 148 0.32 7.66 4.16
CA ASP A 148 -0.26 8.83 3.49
C ASP A 148 0.86 9.67 2.85
N LEU A 149 1.05 9.47 1.54
CA LEU A 149 2.04 10.20 0.76
C LEU A 149 1.72 11.71 0.70
N ARG A 150 0.44 12.08 0.67
CA ARG A 150 0.04 13.50 0.59
C ARG A 150 0.36 14.22 1.88
N GLU A 151 0.10 13.58 3.01
CA GLU A 151 0.43 14.13 4.32
C GLU A 151 1.94 14.18 4.55
N TYR A 152 2.66 13.14 4.10
CA TYR A 152 4.13 13.15 4.13
C TYR A 152 4.71 14.31 3.32
N ASP A 153 4.30 14.47 2.05
CA ASP A 153 4.78 15.54 1.18
C ASP A 153 4.42 16.93 1.73
N TRP A 154 3.21 17.06 2.31
CA TRP A 154 2.80 18.32 2.93
C TRP A 154 3.67 18.66 4.14
N LYS A 155 3.96 17.71 5.03
CA LYS A 155 4.85 17.93 6.19
C LYS A 155 6.27 18.27 5.75
N ARG A 156 6.77 17.58 4.73
CA ARG A 156 8.08 17.84 4.13
C ARG A 156 8.17 19.26 3.56
N ALA A 157 7.17 19.69 2.79
CA ALA A 157 7.12 21.04 2.22
C ALA A 157 6.91 22.13 3.28
N PHE A 158 6.11 21.87 4.32
CA PHE A 158 5.93 22.78 5.44
C PHE A 158 7.24 22.98 6.21
N ALA A 159 8.00 21.91 6.48
CA ALA A 159 9.32 22.02 7.11
C ALA A 159 10.29 22.84 6.23
N ALA A 160 10.23 22.69 4.90
CA ALA A 160 11.03 23.49 3.98
C ALA A 160 10.67 24.98 4.05
N LEU A 161 9.39 25.31 4.22
CA LEU A 161 8.92 26.67 4.43
C LEU A 161 9.40 27.25 5.77
N GLU A 162 9.42 26.46 6.84
CA GLU A 162 9.97 26.89 8.14
C GLU A 162 11.46 27.24 8.03
N ILE A 163 12.23 26.43 7.29
CA ILE A 163 13.65 26.70 7.01
C ILE A 163 13.78 28.00 6.21
N TYR A 164 13.05 28.12 5.09
CA TYR A 164 13.08 29.32 4.26
C TYR A 164 12.77 30.58 5.07
N LYS A 165 11.75 30.53 5.93
CA LYS A 165 11.38 31.63 6.81
C LYS A 165 12.49 31.96 7.81
N GLY A 166 13.16 30.96 8.38
CA GLY A 166 14.29 31.16 9.27
C GLY A 166 15.45 31.92 8.60
N GLU A 167 15.67 31.67 7.31
CA GLU A 167 16.75 32.28 6.52
C GLU A 167 16.40 33.67 5.96
N ASN A 168 15.16 33.86 5.50
CA ASN A 168 14.73 35.08 4.81
C ASN A 168 13.94 36.05 5.70
N GLY A 169 13.36 35.56 6.80
CA GLY A 169 12.52 36.33 7.73
C GLY A 169 11.04 36.39 7.36
N ASP A 170 10.63 35.84 6.22
CA ASP A 170 9.26 35.83 5.73
C ASP A 170 8.91 34.53 4.98
N CYS A 171 7.64 34.38 4.59
CA CYS A 171 7.13 33.24 3.82
C CYS A 171 6.91 33.59 2.33
N LEU A 172 7.54 34.66 1.82
CA LEU A 172 7.39 35.14 0.44
C LEU A 172 8.36 34.40 -0.49
N VAL A 173 8.05 33.12 -0.71
CA VAL A 173 8.87 32.24 -1.56
C VAL A 173 8.65 32.58 -3.05
N PRO A 174 9.72 32.88 -3.83
CA PRO A 174 9.63 33.06 -5.27
C PRO A 174 9.03 31.83 -5.97
N SER A 175 8.26 32.04 -7.04
CA SER A 175 7.50 30.97 -7.69
C SER A 175 8.37 29.87 -8.32
N ASP A 176 9.60 30.21 -8.73
CA ASP A 176 10.61 29.32 -9.30
C ASP A 176 11.60 28.78 -8.27
N TYR A 177 11.44 29.12 -6.98
CA TYR A 177 12.34 28.65 -5.93
C TYR A 177 12.18 27.12 -5.71
N VAL A 178 13.33 26.45 -5.74
CA VAL A 178 13.49 25.02 -5.49
C VAL A 178 14.53 24.86 -4.38
N THR A 179 14.24 24.02 -3.39
CA THR A 179 15.21 23.69 -2.34
C THR A 179 16.34 22.83 -2.88
N ASP A 180 17.54 22.97 -2.32
CA ASP A 180 18.69 22.17 -2.73
C ASP A 180 18.46 20.67 -2.46
N GLU A 181 19.04 19.81 -3.32
CA GLU A 181 18.98 18.35 -3.15
C GLU A 181 19.61 17.91 -1.82
N GLU A 182 20.65 18.62 -1.36
CA GLU A 182 21.33 18.39 -0.09
C GLU A 182 20.56 18.92 1.13
N SER A 183 19.43 19.62 0.93
CA SER A 183 18.57 20.05 2.03
C SER A 183 18.06 18.84 2.81
N VAL A 184 17.81 19.01 4.11
CA VAL A 184 17.10 18.03 4.94
C VAL A 184 15.72 17.67 4.36
N THR A 185 15.13 18.59 3.62
CA THR A 185 13.85 18.38 2.93
C THR A 185 14.03 17.91 1.49
N GLY A 186 15.25 17.66 1.01
CA GLY A 186 15.57 17.29 -0.38
C GLY A 186 15.10 18.32 -1.42
N GLU A 187 15.23 17.97 -2.70
CA GLU A 187 14.77 18.83 -3.80
C GLU A 187 13.24 18.94 -3.79
N LEU A 188 12.72 20.17 -3.72
CA LEU A 188 11.29 20.47 -3.64
C LEU A 188 11.02 21.84 -4.25
N ALA A 189 10.06 21.90 -5.20
CA ALA A 189 9.60 23.14 -5.81
C ALA A 189 8.72 23.95 -4.83
N LEU A 190 9.35 24.55 -3.83
CA LEU A 190 8.68 25.17 -2.69
C LEU A 190 7.86 26.39 -3.11
N GLY A 191 8.32 27.15 -4.10
CA GLY A 191 7.56 28.26 -4.69
C GLY A 191 6.20 27.83 -5.23
N GLN A 192 6.19 26.75 -6.03
CA GLN A 192 4.97 26.17 -6.58
C GLN A 192 4.06 25.61 -5.47
N TRP A 193 4.64 24.99 -4.44
CA TRP A 193 3.88 24.48 -3.31
C TRP A 193 3.20 25.60 -2.50
N VAL A 194 3.88 26.72 -2.25
CA VAL A 194 3.32 27.90 -1.58
C VAL A 194 2.15 28.48 -2.38
N ILE A 195 2.30 28.63 -3.69
CA ILE A 195 1.20 29.07 -4.58
C ILE A 195 0.02 28.10 -4.48
N LYS A 196 0.30 26.79 -4.49
CA LYS A 196 -0.72 25.76 -4.34
C LYS A 196 -1.49 25.90 -3.02
N GLN A 197 -0.85 26.22 -1.89
CA GLN A 197 -1.57 26.39 -0.61
C GLN A 197 -2.57 27.56 -0.67
N ARG A 198 -2.23 28.65 -1.35
CA ARG A 198 -3.15 29.79 -1.55
C ARG A 198 -4.35 29.39 -2.41
N ILE A 199 -4.10 28.63 -3.49
CA ILE A 199 -5.14 28.08 -4.37
C ILE A 199 -6.06 27.12 -3.59
N ASP A 200 -5.48 26.17 -2.86
CA ASP A 200 -6.21 25.16 -2.10
C ASP A 200 -7.08 25.81 -0.99
N MET A 201 -6.65 26.94 -0.41
CA MET A 201 -7.48 27.74 0.49
C MET A 201 -8.69 28.35 -0.24
N VAL A 202 -8.49 28.99 -1.40
CA VAL A 202 -9.59 29.58 -2.19
C VAL A 202 -10.65 28.54 -2.56
N TYR A 203 -10.21 27.32 -2.89
CA TYR A 203 -11.11 26.21 -3.24
C TYR A 203 -11.59 25.38 -2.04
N SER A 204 -11.26 25.77 -0.80
CA SER A 204 -11.63 25.03 0.43
C SER A 204 -11.14 23.57 0.44
N TRP A 205 -10.00 23.30 -0.20
CA TRP A 205 -9.32 22.00 -0.20
C TRP A 205 -8.29 21.87 0.92
N LEU A 206 -7.95 22.98 1.58
CA LEU A 206 -7.04 23.01 2.71
C LEU A 206 -7.80 22.77 4.02
N THR A 207 -7.32 21.85 4.85
CA THR A 207 -7.93 21.57 6.16
C THR A 207 -7.67 22.70 7.15
N GLU A 208 -8.55 22.86 8.13
CA GLU A 208 -8.40 23.87 9.19
C GLU A 208 -7.06 23.74 9.94
N GLU A 209 -6.63 22.52 10.26
CA GLU A 209 -5.34 22.29 10.90
C GLU A 209 -4.16 22.80 10.06
N LYS A 210 -4.20 22.58 8.73
CA LYS A 210 -3.12 23.02 7.82
C LYS A 210 -3.12 24.54 7.67
N MET A 211 -4.30 25.17 7.61
CA MET A 211 -4.42 26.63 7.64
C MET A 211 -3.82 27.22 8.92
N LEU A 212 -4.19 26.70 10.09
CA LEU A 212 -3.68 27.17 11.37
C LEU A 212 -2.16 26.98 11.50
N LYS A 213 -1.59 25.89 10.96
CA LYS A 213 -0.13 25.69 10.93
C LYS A 213 0.57 26.76 10.10
N LEU A 214 0.04 27.06 8.90
CA LEU A 214 0.59 28.11 8.04
C LEU A 214 0.45 29.50 8.69
N ASP A 215 -0.69 29.79 9.31
CA ASP A 215 -0.88 31.05 10.06
C ASP A 215 0.10 31.20 11.22
N SER A 216 0.41 30.11 11.92
CA SER A 216 1.33 30.15 13.07
C SER A 216 2.74 30.61 12.68
N ILE A 217 3.12 30.43 11.42
CA ILE A 217 4.40 30.91 10.88
C ILE A 217 4.25 32.21 10.10
N GLY A 218 3.12 32.92 10.19
CA GLY A 218 2.92 34.20 9.50
C GLY A 218 2.88 34.07 7.98
N PHE A 219 2.32 32.96 7.49
CA PHE A 219 2.15 32.73 6.07
C PHE A 219 1.28 33.82 5.42
N ASP A 220 1.77 34.38 4.31
CA ASP A 220 1.03 35.39 3.58
C ASP A 220 0.08 34.73 2.56
N TRP A 221 -1.22 34.91 2.82
CA TRP A 221 -2.32 34.41 2.00
C TRP A 221 -2.62 35.30 0.79
N THR A 222 -1.95 36.45 0.63
CA THR A 222 -2.11 37.27 -0.56
C THR A 222 -1.65 36.47 -1.80
N PRO A 223 -2.53 36.26 -2.80
CA PRO A 223 -2.10 35.75 -4.09
C PRO A 223 -1.27 36.82 -4.80
N GLU A 224 -0.45 36.39 -5.76
CA GLU A 224 0.38 37.26 -6.62
C GLU A 224 -0.45 38.34 -7.35
N SER A 225 -1.77 38.19 -7.42
CA SER A 225 -2.74 39.16 -7.96
C SER A 225 -3.00 40.38 -7.05
N GLY A 226 -2.46 40.44 -5.83
CA GLY A 226 -2.40 41.65 -5.00
C GLY A 226 -3.60 41.94 -4.08
N GLU A 227 -4.63 41.09 -4.03
CA GLU A 227 -5.73 41.25 -3.07
C GLU A 227 -5.54 40.33 -1.84
N PRO A 228 -5.43 40.87 -0.61
CA PRO A 228 -5.32 40.05 0.60
C PRO A 228 -6.55 39.17 0.79
N LEU A 229 -6.35 37.85 0.82
CA LEU A 229 -7.40 36.92 1.22
C LEU A 229 -7.46 36.89 2.74
N HIS A 230 -8.56 37.40 3.30
CA HIS A 230 -8.82 37.31 4.74
C HIS A 230 -9.36 35.92 5.09
N LEU A 231 -8.68 35.24 6.02
CA LEU A 231 -9.18 34.03 6.66
C LEU A 231 -10.47 34.31 7.41
N HIS A 232 -11.59 33.83 6.88
CA HIS A 232 -12.83 33.73 7.63
C HIS A 232 -12.88 32.40 8.38
N LEU A 233 -12.17 32.33 9.51
CA LEU A 233 -12.37 31.23 10.47
C LEU A 233 -13.73 31.43 11.14
N TYR A 234 -14.69 30.55 10.84
CA TYR A 234 -15.91 30.45 11.64
C TYR A 234 -15.51 29.96 13.03
N ARG A 235 -15.36 30.88 13.98
CA ARG A 235 -15.35 30.50 15.40
C ARG A 235 -16.66 29.77 15.68
N LYS A 236 -16.57 28.46 15.95
CA LYS A 236 -17.64 27.76 16.67
C LYS A 236 -17.76 28.48 18.01
N ASN A 237 -18.87 29.19 18.20
CA ASN A 237 -19.21 29.73 19.50
C ASN A 237 -19.39 28.55 20.47
N ASP A 238 -18.75 28.67 21.64
CA ASP A 238 -18.90 27.78 22.80
C ASP A 238 -20.38 27.60 23.22
#